data_AF-A0A645I469-F1
#
_entry.id   AF-A0A645I469-F1
#
_cell.length_a   1.000
_cell.length_b   1.000
_cell.length_c   1.000
_cell.angle_alpha   90.00
_cell.angle_beta   90.00
_cell.angle_gamma   90.00
#
_symmetry.space_group_name_H-M   'P 1'
#
loop_
_entity.id
_entity.type
_entity.pdbx_description
1 polymer ?
#
loop_
_entity_poly.entity_id
_entity_poly.type
_entity_poly.pdbx_seq_one_letter_code
_entity_poly.pdbx_strand_id
1 'polypeptide(L)'
;MYPNSITSVEVGSARIPCVMKTDQETIQLCVKICIGNDKNNPRIVRIPNSSFIQHIMLSEAYYNEVKDRNDIEILSEPAPLPFDNEGNLLDLEPRVRS
;
A
#
# COMPACT_ATOMS: atom_id res chain seq x y z
N MET A 1 19.20 -7.86 -10.28
CA MET A 1 18.24 -8.83 -10.87
C MET A 1 16.85 -8.22 -11.06
N TYR A 2 16.40 -7.27 -10.21
CA TYR A 2 15.09 -6.60 -10.34
C TYR A 2 14.86 -5.60 -11.50
N PRO A 3 15.86 -4.88 -12.05
CA PRO A 3 15.57 -3.75 -12.94
C PRO A 3 14.69 -4.11 -14.13
N ASN A 4 14.98 -5.22 -14.80
CA ASN A 4 14.23 -5.67 -15.99
C ASN A 4 12.80 -6.11 -15.63
N SER A 5 12.61 -6.81 -14.51
CA SER A 5 11.28 -7.25 -14.06
C SER A 5 10.42 -6.07 -13.59
N ILE A 6 11.03 -5.01 -13.06
CA ILE A 6 10.32 -3.78 -12.68
C ILE A 6 9.94 -2.96 -13.92
N THR A 7 10.85 -2.79 -14.89
CA THR A 7 10.57 -2.01 -16.10
C THR A 7 9.57 -2.70 -17.03
N SER A 8 9.56 -4.03 -17.06
CA SER A 8 8.55 -4.84 -17.77
C SER A 8 7.25 -5.02 -17.00
N VAL A 9 7.14 -4.46 -15.79
CA VAL A 9 6.01 -4.64 -14.85
C VAL A 9 5.66 -6.11 -14.53
N GLU A 10 6.59 -7.04 -14.77
CA GLU A 10 6.44 -8.47 -14.57
C GLU A 10 7.33 -8.97 -13.43
N VAL A 11 7.07 -8.49 -12.21
CA VAL A 11 7.89 -8.80 -11.03
C VAL A 11 7.92 -10.30 -10.69
N GLY A 12 6.86 -11.04 -11.04
CA GLY A 12 6.79 -12.50 -10.82
C GLY A 12 7.80 -13.32 -11.62
N SER A 13 8.26 -12.81 -12.77
CA SER A 13 9.24 -13.49 -13.64
C SER A 13 10.61 -13.62 -12.98
N ALA A 14 10.94 -12.75 -12.03
CA ALA A 14 12.21 -12.78 -11.31
C ALA A 14 12.36 -14.03 -10.42
N ARG A 15 11.24 -14.66 -10.03
CA ARG A 15 11.18 -15.85 -9.15
C ARG A 15 11.92 -15.68 -7.81
N ILE A 16 12.16 -14.43 -7.41
CA ILE A 16 12.72 -14.03 -6.12
C ILE A 16 11.87 -12.90 -5.53
N PRO A 17 11.78 -12.76 -4.20
CA PRO A 17 11.07 -11.65 -3.57
C PRO A 17 11.65 -10.31 -4.03
N CYS A 18 10.80 -9.39 -4.45
CA CYS A 18 11.18 -8.02 -4.77
C CYS A 18 11.14 -7.19 -3.48
N VAL A 19 12.33 -6.85 -2.95
CA VAL A 19 12.48 -6.12 -1.70
C VAL A 19 13.04 -4.72 -1.96
N MET A 20 12.42 -3.70 -1.38
CA MET A 20 12.90 -2.32 -1.43
C MET A 20 13.55 -1.94 -0.10
N LYS A 21 14.26 -0.81 -0.08
CA LYS A 21 14.97 -0.36 1.13
C LYS A 21 14.00 0.23 2.16
N THR A 22 12.95 0.88 1.70
CA THR A 22 12.00 1.62 2.54
C THR A 22 10.55 1.28 2.20
N ASP A 23 9.63 1.53 3.13
CA ASP A 23 8.19 1.35 2.88
C ASP A 23 7.69 2.30 1.77
N GLN A 24 8.23 3.52 1.71
CA GLN A 24 7.92 4.49 0.66
C GLN A 24 8.30 3.98 -0.73
N GLU A 25 9.52 3.45 -0.91
CA GLU A 25 9.95 2.86 -2.18
C GLU A 25 9.08 1.64 -2.54
N THR A 26 8.71 0.83 -1.55
CA THR A 26 7.83 -0.33 -1.74
C THR A 26 6.48 0.10 -2.30
N ILE A 27 5.85 1.11 -1.69
CA ILE A 27 4.54 1.62 -2.13
C ILE A 27 4.63 2.25 -3.52
N GLN A 28 5.66 3.06 -3.77
CA GLN A 28 5.89 3.65 -5.09
C GLN A 28 6.09 2.59 -6.17
N LEU A 29 6.84 1.53 -5.88
CA LEU A 29 7.01 0.41 -6.79
C LEU A 29 5.67 -0.28 -7.07
N CYS A 30 4.90 -0.60 -6.04
CA CYS A 30 3.58 -1.22 -6.18
C CYS A 30 2.65 -0.40 -7.09
N VAL A 31 2.57 0.91 -6.87
CA VAL A 31 1.77 1.81 -7.72
C VAL A 31 2.30 1.84 -9.15
N LYS A 32 3.62 1.83 -9.35
CA LYS A 32 4.24 1.85 -10.67
C LYS A 32 3.95 0.60 -11.50
N ILE A 33 3.98 -0.58 -10.89
CA ILE A 33 3.82 -1.86 -11.58
C ILE A 33 2.35 -2.30 -11.70
N CYS A 34 1.43 -1.69 -10.96
CA CYS A 34 0.01 -2.01 -11.02
C CYS A 34 -0.62 -1.48 -12.32
N ILE A 35 -0.82 -2.37 -13.30
CA ILE A 35 -1.40 -2.03 -14.60
C ILE A 35 -2.88 -1.69 -14.44
N GLY A 36 -3.33 -0.63 -15.11
CA GLY A 36 -4.75 -0.23 -15.14
C GLY A 36 -5.22 0.57 -13.93
N ASN A 37 -4.35 0.80 -12.94
CA ASN A 37 -4.63 1.72 -11.84
C ASN A 37 -4.44 3.18 -12.29
N ASP A 38 -5.37 4.06 -11.89
CA ASP A 38 -5.23 5.50 -12.13
C ASP A 38 -4.03 6.04 -11.34
N LYS A 39 -3.10 6.68 -12.03
CA LYS A 39 -1.88 7.21 -11.40
C LYS A 39 -2.11 8.54 -10.68
N ASN A 40 -3.15 9.28 -11.05
CA ASN A 40 -3.51 10.55 -10.41
C ASN A 40 -4.36 10.31 -9.16
N ASN A 41 -5.20 9.28 -9.17
CA ASN A 41 -6.04 8.90 -8.05
C ASN A 41 -6.02 7.37 -7.82
N PRO A 42 -4.88 6.83 -7.33
CA PRO A 42 -4.70 5.38 -7.24
C PRO A 42 -5.64 4.74 -6.23
N ARG A 43 -6.21 3.60 -6.61
CA ARG A 43 -7.02 2.76 -5.72
C ARG A 43 -6.09 1.84 -4.92
N ILE A 44 -5.85 2.19 -3.66
CA ILE A 44 -4.95 1.46 -2.77
C ILE A 44 -5.73 0.99 -1.55
N VAL A 45 -5.55 -0.29 -1.22
CA VAL A 45 -5.95 -0.87 0.07
C VAL A 45 -4.66 -1.29 0.77
N ARG A 46 -4.42 -0.75 1.96
CA ARG A 46 -3.26 -1.10 2.78
C ARG A 46 -3.71 -1.84 4.03
N ILE A 47 -3.18 -3.05 4.19
CA ILE A 47 -3.36 -3.89 5.37
C ILE A 47 -2.06 -3.85 6.16
N PRO A 48 -2.02 -3.22 7.35
CA PRO A 48 -0.79 -3.09 8.12
C PRO A 48 -0.31 -4.44 8.67
N ASN A 49 -1.25 -5.31 9.06
CA ASN A 49 -0.96 -6.65 9.58
C ASN A 49 -2.06 -7.62 9.15
N SER A 50 -1.70 -8.73 8.50
CA SER A 50 -2.65 -9.76 8.08
C SER A 50 -3.34 -10.46 9.26
N SER A 51 -2.77 -10.42 10.46
CA SER A 51 -3.37 -10.97 11.69
C SER A 51 -4.48 -10.08 12.25
N PHE A 52 -4.52 -8.80 11.86
CA PHE A 52 -5.45 -7.80 12.39
C PHE A 52 -6.09 -7.00 11.24
N ILE A 53 -6.88 -7.69 10.41
CA ILE A 53 -7.52 -7.08 9.22
C ILE A 53 -8.73 -6.18 9.55
N GLN A 54 -9.08 -6.01 10.83
CA GLN A 54 -10.18 -5.16 11.27
C GLN A 54 -9.94 -3.68 10.96
N HIS A 55 -8.67 -3.27 10.92
CA HIS A 55 -8.27 -1.90 10.62
C HIS A 55 -7.43 -1.90 9.35
N ILE A 56 -7.94 -1.26 8.31
CA ILE A 56 -7.26 -1.10 7.02
C ILE A 56 -7.26 0.38 6.63
N MET A 57 -6.31 0.76 5.78
CA MET A 57 -6.31 2.07 5.16
C MET A 57 -6.76 1.97 3.72
N LEU A 58 -7.59 2.92 3.32
CA LEU A 58 -8.08 3.06 1.96
C LEU A 58 -7.58 4.40 1.40
N SER A 59 -7.18 4.41 0.13
CA SER A 59 -6.87 5.67 -0.55
C SER A 59 -8.13 6.53 -0.70
N GLU A 60 -7.92 7.84 -0.89
CA GLU A 60 -8.99 8.81 -1.14
C GLU A 60 -9.91 8.40 -2.29
N ALA A 61 -9.41 7.66 -3.28
CA ALA A 61 -10.19 7.09 -4.38
C ALA A 61 -11.40 6.26 -3.91
N TYR A 62 -11.30 5.60 -2.76
CA TYR A 62 -12.39 4.79 -2.18
C TYR A 62 -13.32 5.60 -1.27
N TYR A 63 -12.94 6.82 -0.87
CA TYR A 63 -13.60 7.52 0.23
C TYR A 63 -15.10 7.74 -0.02
N ASN A 64 -15.48 8.09 -1.26
CA ASN A 64 -16.89 8.24 -1.63
C ASN A 64 -17.63 6.90 -1.71
N GLU A 65 -16.98 5.84 -2.19
CA GLU A 65 -17.59 4.49 -2.28
C GLU A 65 -17.86 3.88 -0.91
N VAL A 66 -17.04 4.21 0.09
CA VAL A 66 -17.12 3.65 1.45
C VAL A 66 -18.20 4.34 2.28
N LYS A 67 -18.51 5.61 2.02
CA LYS A 67 -19.56 6.35 2.74
C LYS A 67 -20.94 5.73 2.62
N ASP A 68 -21.21 5.08 1.49
CA ASP A 68 -22.51 4.47 1.19
C ASP A 68 -22.60 3.00 1.66
N ARG A 69 -21.57 2.50 2.37
CA ARG A 69 -21.48 1.11 2.82
C ARG A 69 -21.81 0.98 4.29
N ASN A 70 -22.71 0.05 4.61
CA ASN A 70 -23.12 -0.23 5.99
C ASN A 70 -22.19 -1.22 6.72
N ASP A 71 -21.23 -1.82 6.00
CA ASP A 71 -20.30 -2.82 6.53
C ASP A 71 -18.91 -2.25 6.86
N ILE A 72 -18.69 -0.94 6.67
CA ILE A 72 -17.42 -0.27 6.93
C ILE A 72 -17.66 0.93 7.84
N GLU A 73 -16.84 1.04 8.89
CA GLU A 73 -16.79 2.21 9.76
C GLU A 73 -15.64 3.13 9.32
N ILE A 74 -15.94 4.40 9.07
CA ILE A 74 -14.94 5.41 8.71
C ILE A 74 -14.33 5.98 9.99
N LEU A 75 -13.08 5.63 10.27
CA LEU A 75 -12.37 6.05 11.48
C LEU A 75 -11.66 7.40 11.35
N SER A 76 -11.35 7.84 10.12
CA SER A 76 -10.70 9.12 9.85
C SER A 76 -10.98 9.62 8.44
N GLU A 77 -10.76 10.92 8.23
CA GLU A 77 -10.69 11.51 6.88
C GLU A 77 -9.40 11.06 6.15
N PRO A 78 -9.36 11.13 4.80
CA PRO A 78 -8.15 10.89 4.03
C PRO A 78 -7.01 11.82 4.45
N ALA A 79 -5.82 11.24 4.68
CA ALA A 79 -4.63 11.98 5.06
C ALA A 79 -3.39 11.41 4.34
N PRO A 80 -2.33 12.22 4.15
CA PRO A 80 -1.05 11.71 3.66
C PRO A 80 -0.51 10.58 4.54
N LEU A 81 0.16 9.61 3.91
CA LEU A 81 0.84 8.54 4.65
C LEU A 81 1.97 9.13 5.51
N PRO A 82 2.06 8.77 6.80
CA PRO A 82 3.05 9.35 7.70
C PRO A 82 4.38 8.60 7.53
N PHE A 83 5.31 9.16 6.76
CA PHE A 83 6.67 8.64 6.62
C PHE A 83 7.63 9.33 7.58
N ASP A 84 8.63 8.59 8.07
CA ASP A 84 9.79 9.14 8.77
C ASP A 84 10.81 9.74 7.77
N ASN A 85 11.89 10.31 8.31
CA ASN A 85 12.96 10.91 7.49
C ASN A 85 13.74 9.88 6.64
N GLU A 86 13.62 8.58 6.95
CA GLU A 86 14.25 7.48 6.22
C GLU A 86 13.29 6.85 5.20
N GLY A 87 12.03 7.31 5.11
CA GLY A 87 11.02 6.81 4.18
C GLY A 87 10.28 5.57 4.68
N ASN A 88 10.34 5.26 5.97
CA ASN A 88 9.55 4.18 6.58
C ASN A 88 8.26 4.71 7.17
N LEU A 89 7.22 3.88 7.20
CA LEU A 89 5.93 4.29 7.71
C LEU A 89 5.93 4.35 9.25
N LEU A 90 5.33 5.42 9.77
CA LEU A 90 5.19 5.71 11.21
C LEU A 90 3.96 5.04 11.84
N ASP A 91 3.09 4.42 11.05
CA ASP A 91 1.83 3.86 11.54
C ASP A 91 1.98 2.43 12.08
N LEU A 92 1.24 2.23 13.18
CA LEU A 92 1.59 1.41 14.34
C LEU A 92 0.68 0.19 14.49
N GLU A 93 1.29 -0.98 14.53
CA GLU A 93 1.20 -1.99 15.59
C GLU A 93 2.59 -2.66 15.51
N PRO A 94 3.22 -3.08 16.63
CA PRO A 94 4.48 -3.80 16.49
C PRO A 94 4.25 -4.97 15.52
N ARG A 95 5.16 -5.15 14.56
CA ARG A 95 5.20 -6.34 13.69
C ARG A 95 5.59 -7.53 14.59
N VAL A 96 4.76 -7.84 15.58
CA VAL A 96 4.97 -8.92 16.55
C VAL A 96 4.76 -10.18 15.75
N ARG A 97 5.88 -10.74 15.29
CA ARG A 97 5.96 -12.18 15.15
C ARG A 97 5.85 -12.72 16.56
N SER A 98 4.71 -13.35 16.86
CA SER A 98 4.65 -14.31 17.95
C SER A 98 5.59 -15.48 17.65
#